data_AF-A0A3D5R7M2-F1
#
_entry.id   AF-A0A3D5R7M2-F1
#
_cell.length_a   1.000
_cell.length_b   1.000
_cell.length_c   1.000
_cell.angle_alpha   90.00
_cell.angle_beta   90.00
_cell.angle_gamma   90.00
#
_symmetry.space_group_name_H-M   'P 1'
#
loop_
_entity.id
_entity.type
_entity.pdbx_description
1 polymer ?
#
loop_
_entity_poly.entity_id
_entity_poly.type
_entity_poly.pdbx_seq_one_letter_code
_entity_poly.pdbx_strand_id
1 'polypeptide(L)'
;EFEFYVLDHISVKNENGNMYVNIDSKQSPWNLEKTQEDNLGIVTPKEGAYHLDKPFDTSSDFRDKVSLLLEKANIPIKYHHSENGSPGQVEVEVDFADIEQMADRTMIIKYFLRNQAYKEGKTITFMPKPFS
;
A
#
# COMPACT_ATOMS: atom_id res chain seq x y z
N GLU A 1 9.99 0.20 -10.81
CA GLU A 1 8.60 -0.01 -10.34
C GLU A 1 8.66 -0.55 -8.92
N PHE A 2 7.75 -0.09 -8.05
CA PHE A 2 7.67 -0.51 -6.66
C PHE A 2 6.22 -0.82 -6.31
N GLU A 3 5.88 -2.11 -6.34
CA GLU A 3 4.62 -2.60 -5.82
C GLU A 3 4.69 -2.82 -4.30
N PHE A 4 3.64 -2.42 -3.61
CA PHE A 4 3.50 -2.61 -2.17
C PHE A 4 2.03 -2.57 -1.75
N TYR A 5 1.78 -2.89 -0.48
CA TYR A 5 0.45 -2.89 0.10
C TYR A 5 0.34 -1.83 1.18
N VAL A 6 -0.75 -1.06 1.15
CA VAL A 6 -1.18 -0.14 2.19
C VAL A 6 -2.21 -0.84 3.06
N LEU A 7 -1.91 -0.94 4.35
CA LEU A 7 -2.67 -1.73 5.32
C LEU A 7 -3.12 -0.85 6.49
N ASP A 8 -4.32 -1.13 7.00
CA ASP A 8 -4.86 -0.48 8.19
C ASP A 8 -4.55 -1.28 9.47
N HIS A 9 -4.33 -2.60 9.36
CA HIS A 9 -4.00 -3.44 10.51
C HIS A 9 -3.06 -4.58 10.14
N ILE A 10 -2.17 -4.93 11.08
CA ILE A 10 -1.41 -6.18 11.07
C ILE A 10 -1.19 -6.67 12.49
N SER A 11 -1.50 -7.93 12.77
CA SER A 11 -1.13 -8.62 14.01
C SER A 11 -0.56 -10.00 13.71
N VAL A 12 0.52 -10.35 14.41
CA VAL A 12 1.26 -11.61 14.20
C VAL A 12 1.47 -12.29 15.54
N LYS A 13 1.29 -13.60 15.58
CA LYS A 13 1.61 -14.45 16.72
C LYS A 13 2.38 -15.67 16.26
N ASN A 14 3.44 -15.99 17.00
CA ASN A 14 4.24 -17.18 16.81
C ASN A 14 4.63 -17.78 18.17
N GLU A 15 3.79 -18.67 18.68
CA GLU A 15 3.99 -19.39 19.95
C GLU A 15 3.75 -20.90 19.77
N ASN A 16 4.26 -21.71 20.70
CA ASN A 16 4.02 -23.15 20.70
C ASN A 16 2.51 -23.45 20.73
N GLY A 17 1.99 -24.11 19.69
CA GLY A 17 0.58 -24.47 19.56
C GLY A 17 -0.34 -23.37 19.02
N ASN A 18 0.16 -22.17 18.73
CA ASN A 18 -0.64 -21.10 18.13
C ASN A 18 0.22 -20.17 17.25
N MET A 19 -0.07 -20.17 15.95
CA MET A 19 0.52 -19.26 14.98
C MET A 19 -0.59 -18.60 14.17
N TYR A 20 -0.55 -17.28 14.05
CA TYR A 20 -1.44 -16.56 13.16
C TYR A 20 -0.80 -15.29 12.59
N VAL A 21 -1.29 -14.88 11.42
CA VAL A 21 -1.08 -13.57 10.83
C VAL A 21 -2.45 -13.05 10.46
N ASN A 22 -2.80 -11.87 10.95
CA ASN A 22 -4.02 -11.17 10.58
C ASN A 22 -3.63 -9.83 9.96
N ILE A 23 -3.99 -9.62 8.70
CA ILE A 23 -3.67 -8.42 7.93
C ILE A 23 -5.00 -7.87 7.40
N ASP A 24 -5.20 -6.57 7.51
CA ASP A 24 -6.41 -5.92 7.04
C ASP A 24 -6.12 -4.60 6.33
N SER A 25 -6.98 -4.28 5.37
CA SER A 25 -7.08 -3.00 4.68
C SER A 25 -8.55 -2.64 4.62
N LYS A 26 -8.93 -1.38 4.82
CA LYS A 26 -10.33 -0.96 4.79
C LYS A 26 -11.04 -1.32 3.47
N GLN A 27 -10.29 -1.39 2.37
CA GLN A 27 -10.79 -1.78 1.06
C GLN A 27 -11.07 -3.29 0.93
N SER A 28 -10.78 -4.09 1.93
CA SER A 28 -10.91 -5.54 1.80
C SER A 28 -12.36 -6.03 1.76
N PRO A 29 -12.70 -6.99 0.88
CA PRO A 29 -14.06 -7.53 0.76
C PRO A 29 -14.62 -8.13 2.05
N TRP A 30 -13.77 -8.72 2.89
CA TRP A 30 -14.18 -9.31 4.17
C TRP A 30 -14.61 -8.27 5.21
N ASN A 31 -14.46 -6.97 4.93
CA ASN A 31 -14.97 -5.91 5.79
C ASN A 31 -16.45 -5.57 5.55
N LEU A 32 -17.08 -6.13 4.49
CA LEU A 32 -18.49 -5.90 4.18
C LEU A 32 -19.46 -6.37 5.27
N GLU A 33 -19.07 -7.34 6.09
CA GLU A 33 -19.90 -7.87 7.18
C GLU A 33 -19.74 -7.13 8.52
N LYS A 34 -18.79 -6.19 8.61
CA LYS A 34 -18.57 -5.42 9.85
C LYS A 34 -19.72 -4.43 10.08
N THR A 35 -20.34 -4.51 11.26
CA THR A 35 -21.50 -3.67 11.65
C THR A 35 -21.15 -2.57 12.65
N GLN A 36 -19.96 -2.61 13.25
CA GLN A 36 -19.51 -1.67 14.30
C GLN A 36 -18.63 -0.53 13.75
N GLU A 37 -18.40 -0.49 12.45
CA GLU A 37 -17.55 0.49 11.76
C GLU A 37 -18.36 1.25 10.70
N ASP A 38 -17.80 2.36 10.19
CA ASP A 38 -18.34 3.15 9.08
C ASP A 38 -18.22 2.35 7.77
N ASN A 39 -19.06 1.31 7.63
CA ASN A 39 -19.07 0.39 6.51
C ASN A 39 -19.94 0.95 5.38
N LEU A 40 -19.32 1.78 4.54
CA LEU A 40 -19.97 2.41 3.38
C LEU A 40 -20.07 1.48 2.16
N GLY A 41 -19.66 0.20 2.27
CA GLY A 41 -19.62 -0.74 1.15
C GLY A 41 -18.52 -0.45 0.11
N ILE A 42 -17.57 0.43 0.43
CA ILE A 42 -16.45 0.79 -0.43
C ILE A 42 -15.33 -0.24 -0.24
N VAL A 43 -15.46 -1.35 -0.95
CA VAL A 43 -14.47 -2.44 -0.97
C VAL A 43 -14.05 -2.78 -2.39
N THR A 44 -12.91 -3.43 -2.51
CA THR A 44 -12.31 -3.82 -3.78
C THR A 44 -12.28 -5.34 -3.90
N PRO A 45 -12.87 -5.94 -4.95
CA PRO A 45 -12.84 -7.39 -5.13
C PRO A 45 -11.41 -7.92 -5.33
N LYS A 46 -11.22 -9.21 -5.03
CA LYS A 46 -9.98 -9.93 -5.37
C LYS A 46 -9.80 -9.87 -6.90
N GLU A 47 -8.66 -9.36 -7.36
CA GLU A 47 -8.32 -9.24 -8.79
C GLU A 47 -9.18 -8.26 -9.62
N GLY A 48 -9.68 -7.17 -9.00
CA GLY A 48 -10.38 -6.08 -9.71
C GLY A 48 -9.97 -4.69 -9.24
N ALA A 49 -8.73 -4.53 -8.80
CA ALA A 49 -8.22 -3.34 -8.14
C ALA A 49 -7.37 -2.43 -9.05
N TYR A 50 -7.12 -2.85 -10.30
CA TYR A 50 -6.27 -2.13 -11.23
C TYR A 50 -6.89 -0.81 -11.68
N HIS A 51 -6.17 0.30 -11.47
CA HIS A 51 -6.59 1.64 -11.91
C HIS A 51 -7.99 2.04 -11.41
N LEU A 52 -8.27 1.77 -10.14
CA LEU A 52 -9.49 2.24 -9.50
C LEU A 52 -9.44 3.75 -9.27
N ASP A 53 -10.61 4.36 -9.43
CA ASP A 53 -10.87 5.75 -9.06
C ASP A 53 -11.42 5.88 -7.64
N LYS A 54 -11.39 7.09 -7.08
CA LYS A 54 -12.13 7.41 -5.86
C LYS A 54 -13.65 7.25 -6.11
N PRO A 55 -14.43 6.72 -5.15
CA PRO A 55 -14.03 6.43 -3.77
C PRO A 55 -13.43 5.03 -3.55
N PHE A 56 -13.44 4.15 -4.57
CA PHE A 56 -12.95 2.77 -4.44
C PHE A 56 -11.45 2.71 -4.19
N ASP A 57 -10.67 3.66 -4.71
CA ASP A 57 -9.28 3.84 -4.36
C ASP A 57 -9.08 4.80 -3.17
N THR A 58 -9.03 4.24 -1.97
CA THR A 58 -8.77 4.96 -0.72
C THR A 58 -7.31 5.33 -0.51
N SER A 59 -6.40 4.83 -1.35
CA SER A 59 -4.96 5.04 -1.24
C SER A 59 -4.42 6.10 -2.22
N SER A 60 -5.27 6.62 -3.11
CA SER A 60 -4.90 7.67 -4.07
C SER A 60 -4.28 8.90 -3.38
N ASP A 61 -4.91 9.46 -2.34
CA ASP A 61 -4.36 10.62 -1.62
C ASP A 61 -3.02 10.33 -0.92
N PHE A 62 -2.86 9.09 -0.44
CA PHE A 62 -1.59 8.65 0.13
C PHE A 62 -0.48 8.63 -0.94
N ARG A 63 -0.77 8.08 -2.13
CA ARG A 63 0.19 8.04 -3.24
C ARG A 63 0.53 9.44 -3.72
N ASP A 64 -0.45 10.32 -3.90
CA ASP A 64 -0.24 11.72 -4.32
C ASP A 64 0.74 12.43 -3.37
N LYS A 65 0.54 12.30 -2.05
CA LYS A 65 1.42 12.92 -1.05
C LYS A 65 2.84 12.35 -1.10
N VAL A 66 2.98 11.03 -1.23
CA VAL A 66 4.32 10.43 -1.29
C VAL A 66 5.03 10.81 -2.58
N SER A 67 4.34 10.82 -3.72
CA SER A 67 4.89 11.28 -4.98
C SER A 67 5.44 12.71 -4.87
N LEU A 68 4.67 13.63 -4.29
CA LEU A 68 5.12 15.01 -4.05
C LEU A 68 6.32 15.10 -3.08
N LEU A 69 6.43 14.21 -2.10
CA LEU A 69 7.57 14.15 -1.19
C LEU A 69 8.83 13.62 -1.89
N LEU A 70 8.68 12.63 -2.76
CA LEU A 70 9.78 12.04 -3.53
C LEU A 70 10.31 13.01 -4.58
N GLU A 71 9.42 13.73 -5.27
CA GLU A 71 9.80 14.83 -6.18
C GLU A 71 10.63 15.90 -5.45
N LYS A 72 10.21 16.31 -4.24
CA LYS A 72 10.99 17.24 -3.40
C LYS A 72 12.35 16.69 -2.97
N ALA A 73 12.52 15.37 -2.95
CA ALA A 73 13.78 14.69 -2.67
C ALA A 73 14.61 14.44 -3.95
N ASN A 74 14.26 15.06 -5.08
CA ASN A 74 14.88 14.86 -6.39
C ASN A 74 14.79 13.41 -6.91
N ILE A 75 13.67 12.74 -6.61
CA ILE A 75 13.34 11.42 -7.16
C ILE A 75 12.12 11.60 -8.09
N PRO A 76 12.34 11.70 -9.42
CA PRO A 76 11.26 11.88 -10.38
C PRO A 76 10.31 10.68 -10.38
N ILE A 77 9.02 10.96 -10.27
CA ILE A 77 7.93 10.00 -10.35
C ILE A 77 7.43 9.93 -11.78
N LYS A 78 7.43 8.73 -12.34
CA LYS A 78 6.90 8.47 -13.68
C LYS A 78 5.38 8.24 -13.65
N TYR A 79 4.93 7.41 -12.72
CA TYR A 79 3.53 7.02 -12.62
C TYR A 79 3.18 6.42 -11.24
N HIS A 80 1.90 6.40 -10.87
CA HIS A 80 1.43 5.65 -9.71
C HIS A 80 -0.06 5.29 -9.83
N HIS A 81 -0.46 4.12 -9.36
CA HIS A 81 -1.84 3.63 -9.46
C HIS A 81 -2.14 2.58 -8.38
N SER A 82 -3.43 2.27 -8.25
CA SER A 82 -3.89 1.06 -7.58
C SER A 82 -3.61 -0.16 -8.48
N GLU A 83 -3.24 -1.27 -7.84
CA GLU A 83 -2.76 -2.49 -8.51
C GLU A 83 -3.69 -3.68 -8.24
N ASN A 84 -3.68 -4.69 -9.10
CA ASN A 84 -4.76 -5.67 -9.21
C ASN A 84 -4.79 -6.78 -8.15
N GLY A 85 -3.66 -7.15 -7.55
CA GLY A 85 -3.53 -8.45 -6.88
C GLY A 85 -4.37 -8.61 -5.61
N SER A 86 -4.42 -7.61 -4.71
CA SER A 86 -5.22 -7.69 -3.48
C SER A 86 -5.54 -6.31 -2.89
N PRO A 87 -6.51 -6.22 -1.95
CA PRO A 87 -6.91 -4.94 -1.36
C PRO A 87 -5.72 -4.14 -0.79
N GLY A 88 -5.68 -2.86 -1.13
CA GLY A 88 -4.59 -1.96 -0.74
C GLY A 88 -3.28 -2.12 -1.52
N GLN A 89 -3.21 -2.99 -2.54
CA GLN A 89 -2.04 -3.03 -3.43
C GLN A 89 -1.98 -1.80 -4.31
N VAL A 90 -0.78 -1.26 -4.44
CA VAL A 90 -0.48 -0.05 -5.17
C VAL A 90 0.92 -0.12 -5.76
N GLU A 91 1.14 0.71 -6.77
CA GLU A 91 2.44 0.90 -7.39
C GLU A 91 2.86 2.37 -7.40
N VAL A 92 4.16 2.60 -7.18
CA VAL A 92 4.84 3.85 -7.55
C VAL A 92 6.00 3.52 -8.50
N GLU A 93 5.99 4.14 -9.67
CA GLU A 93 7.04 4.07 -10.68
C GLU A 93 7.87 5.36 -10.68
N VAL A 94 9.19 5.22 -10.81
CA VAL A 94 10.16 6.32 -10.87
C VAL A 94 10.96 6.24 -12.16
N ASP A 95 11.50 7.37 -12.60
CA ASP A 95 12.38 7.39 -13.76
C ASP A 95 13.67 6.58 -13.54
N PHE A 96 14.17 5.99 -14.62
CA PHE A 96 15.44 5.27 -14.61
C PHE A 96 16.62 6.18 -14.22
N ALA A 97 17.61 5.57 -13.58
CA ALA A 97 18.90 6.15 -13.29
C ALA A 97 19.98 5.05 -13.37
N ASP A 98 21.23 5.41 -13.12
CA ASP A 98 22.30 4.42 -12.98
C ASP A 98 22.07 3.50 -11.76
N ILE A 99 22.82 2.39 -11.71
CA ILE A 99 22.63 1.34 -10.71
C ILE A 99 22.81 1.83 -9.27
N GLU A 100 23.78 2.73 -9.04
CA GLU A 100 24.08 3.25 -7.69
C GLU A 100 22.95 4.17 -7.23
N GLN A 101 22.54 5.10 -8.10
CA GLN A 101 21.42 5.99 -7.85
C GLN A 101 20.11 5.23 -7.65
N MET A 102 19.86 4.17 -8.42
CA MET A 102 18.65 3.36 -8.26
C MET A 102 18.65 2.57 -6.94
N ALA A 103 19.81 2.10 -6.47
CA ALA A 103 19.94 1.47 -5.17
C ALA A 103 19.61 2.45 -4.03
N ASP A 104 20.15 3.67 -4.10
CA ASP A 104 19.88 4.72 -3.10
C ASP A 104 18.40 5.15 -3.13
N ARG A 105 17.87 5.43 -4.33
CA ARG A 105 16.46 5.78 -4.53
C ARG A 105 15.54 4.73 -3.94
N THR A 106 15.83 3.44 -4.13
CA THR A 106 15.04 2.33 -3.57
C THR A 106 14.88 2.45 -2.05
N MET A 107 15.97 2.75 -1.34
CA MET A 107 15.94 2.89 0.12
C MET A 107 15.20 4.14 0.56
N ILE A 108 15.41 5.26 -0.13
CA ILE A 108 14.73 6.54 0.14
C ILE A 108 13.22 6.41 -0.10
N ILE A 109 12.80 5.79 -1.20
CA ILE A 109 11.40 5.53 -1.54
C ILE A 109 10.72 4.71 -0.44
N LYS A 110 11.33 3.61 -0.02
CA LYS A 110 10.83 2.80 1.10
C LYS A 110 10.72 3.61 2.39
N TYR A 111 11.67 4.49 2.66
CA TYR A 111 11.63 5.36 3.84
C TYR A 111 10.46 6.35 3.79
N PHE A 112 10.28 7.08 2.70
CA PHE A 112 9.17 8.04 2.57
C PHE A 112 7.81 7.37 2.62
N LEU A 113 7.64 6.25 1.91
CA LEU A 113 6.40 5.48 1.91
C LEU A 113 6.04 5.01 3.33
N ARG A 114 6.99 4.42 4.08
CA ARG A 114 6.74 3.95 5.46
C ARG A 114 6.38 5.10 6.41
N ASN A 115 7.11 6.21 6.33
CA ASN A 115 6.88 7.35 7.22
C ASN A 115 5.57 8.07 6.91
N GLN A 116 5.20 8.20 5.64
CA GLN A 116 3.91 8.79 5.28
C GLN A 116 2.75 7.88 5.71
N ALA A 117 2.90 6.56 5.57
CA ALA A 117 1.87 5.62 6.01
C ALA A 117 1.67 5.71 7.53
N TYR A 118 2.76 5.75 8.29
CA TYR A 118 2.71 5.94 9.74
C TYR A 118 1.99 7.24 10.15
N LYS A 119 2.26 8.35 9.45
CA LYS A 119 1.57 9.64 9.67
C LYS A 119 0.06 9.57 9.42
N GLU A 120 -0.39 8.67 8.56
CA GLU A 120 -1.80 8.47 8.23
C GLU A 120 -2.45 7.33 9.04
N GLY A 121 -1.76 6.81 10.07
CA GLY A 121 -2.26 5.72 10.90
C GLY A 121 -2.33 4.38 10.15
N LYS A 122 -1.47 4.20 9.15
CA LYS A 122 -1.38 3.02 8.29
C LYS A 122 0.00 2.39 8.38
N THR A 123 0.13 1.18 7.83
CA THR A 123 1.43 0.54 7.60
C THR A 123 1.54 0.07 6.16
N ILE A 124 2.76 -0.23 5.72
CA ILE A 124 3.00 -0.78 4.38
C ILE A 124 3.89 -2.01 4.42
N THR A 125 3.73 -2.85 3.41
CA THR A 125 4.61 -4.00 3.18
C THR A 125 4.97 -4.16 1.71
N PHE A 126 6.24 -4.49 1.46
CA PHE A 126 6.78 -4.91 0.16
C PHE A 126 6.94 -6.43 0.11
N MET A 127 6.30 -7.18 1.01
CA MET A 127 6.31 -8.64 0.96
C MET A 127 5.68 -9.09 -0.37
N PRO A 128 6.24 -10.09 -1.07
CA PRO A 128 5.74 -10.50 -2.38
C PRO A 128 4.28 -10.98 -2.37
N LYS A 129 3.82 -11.55 -1.25
CA LYS A 129 2.47 -12.12 -1.13
C LYS A 129 1.94 -12.03 0.30
N PRO A 130 1.38 -10.87 0.72
CA PRO A 130 0.80 -10.72 2.06
C PRO A 130 -0.59 -11.34 2.19
N PHE A 131 -1.31 -11.54 1.08
CA PHE A 131 -2.65 -12.12 1.04
C PHE A 131 -2.67 -13.48 0.31
N SER A 132 -3.62 -14.35 0.70
CA SER A 132 -3.85 -15.67 0.10
C SER A 132 -5.00 -15.68 -0.90
#